data_AF-A0A2S8F6K2-F1
#
_entry.id   AF-A0A2S8F6K2-F1
#
_cell.length_a   1.000
_cell.length_b   1.000
_cell.length_c   1.000
_cell.angle_alpha   90.00
_cell.angle_beta   90.00
_cell.angle_gamma   90.00
#
_symmetry.space_group_name_H-M   'P 1'
#
loop_
_entity.id
_entity.type
_entity.pdbx_description
1 polymer ?
#
loop_
_entity_poly.entity_id
_entity_poly.type
_entity_poly.pdbx_seq_one_letter_code
_entity_poly.pdbx_strand_id
1 'polypeptide(L)'
;MNAMTLLAQNAGFLPTRGSIMIDFVFLAMFGIILILGISIYLVRYRRMYEVHKWIQIVTGIVLLLAVLAFEVDMRFFTDWQALAEPSSFGMATVKGLLYFHLLFAVPTPVLWIFVIWHGLTKFPNPAAPSPYSKTHIFWARLAAIGMLLTAVTGWVFYYAAFVA
;
A
#
# COMPACT_ATOMS: atom_id res chain seq x y z
N MET A 1 11.81 21.15 22.12
CA MET A 1 11.14 21.79 20.96
C MET A 1 9.73 22.18 21.39
N ASN A 2 9.24 23.37 21.07
CA ASN A 2 7.94 23.85 21.54
C ASN A 2 6.81 23.39 20.60
N ALA A 3 5.57 23.25 21.10
CA ALA A 3 4.43 22.69 20.36
C ALA A 3 4.17 23.34 18.98
N MET A 4 4.56 24.61 18.79
CA MET A 4 4.50 25.30 17.50
C MET A 4 5.42 24.71 16.42
N THR A 5 6.56 24.13 16.79
CA THR A 5 7.46 23.47 15.82
C THR A 5 6.97 22.09 15.37
N LEU A 6 6.13 21.41 16.17
CA LEU A 6 5.43 20.18 15.77
C LEU A 6 4.26 20.48 14.83
N LEU A 7 3.53 21.59 15.04
CA LEU A 7 2.49 22.06 14.13
C LEU A 7 3.04 22.52 12.76
N ALA A 8 4.30 22.93 12.71
CA ALA A 8 4.99 23.31 11.47
C ALA A 8 5.52 22.12 10.65
N GLN A 9 5.49 20.90 11.19
CA GLN A 9 5.78 19.68 10.42
C GLN A 9 4.51 19.23 9.69
N ASN A 10 4.26 19.75 8.48
CA ASN A 10 3.29 19.22 7.51
C ASN A 10 2.05 18.55 8.13
N ALA A 11 1.32 19.28 8.99
CA ALA A 11 0.21 18.72 9.74
C ALA A 11 -0.73 17.98 8.78
N GLY A 12 -0.99 16.70 9.08
CA GLY A 12 -1.89 15.86 8.32
C GLY A 12 -3.28 16.49 8.16
N PHE A 13 -4.02 16.00 7.16
CA PHE A 13 -5.39 16.46 6.93
C PHE A 13 -6.41 15.65 7.75
N LEU A 14 -6.00 14.54 8.36
CA LEU A 14 -6.77 13.83 9.38
C LEU A 14 -6.49 14.46 10.75
N PRO A 15 -7.43 14.40 11.70
CA PRO A 15 -7.23 14.92 13.06
C PRO A 15 -6.36 13.97 13.90
N THR A 16 -5.14 13.72 13.44
CA THR A 16 -4.15 12.83 14.05
C THR A 16 -2.79 13.52 14.10
N ARG A 17 -1.78 12.85 14.65
CA ARG A 17 -0.39 13.33 14.65
C ARG A 17 0.37 12.98 13.36
N GLY A 18 -0.28 12.36 12.38
CA GLY A 18 0.34 12.00 11.11
C GLY A 18 0.69 13.23 10.28
N SER A 19 1.69 13.11 9.40
CA SER A 19 1.95 14.11 8.37
C SER A 19 1.00 13.93 7.18
N ILE A 20 0.91 14.92 6.29
CA ILE A 20 0.13 14.85 5.04
C ILE A 20 0.42 13.56 4.26
N MET A 21 1.69 13.20 4.10
CA MET A 21 2.11 12.02 3.34
C MET A 21 1.67 10.71 4.04
N ILE A 22 1.76 10.65 5.37
CA ILE A 22 1.31 9.49 6.15
C ILE A 22 -0.21 9.32 6.02
N ASP A 23 -0.99 10.39 6.18
CA ASP A 23 -2.44 10.37 6.02
C ASP A 23 -2.87 9.99 4.61
N PHE A 24 -2.15 10.52 3.61
CA PHE A 24 -2.38 10.20 2.21
C PHE A 24 -2.21 8.70 1.96
N VAL A 25 -1.09 8.10 2.40
CA VAL A 25 -0.86 6.65 2.21
C VAL A 25 -1.87 5.81 2.99
N PHE A 26 -2.25 6.22 4.21
CA PHE A 26 -3.29 5.56 4.99
C PHE A 26 -4.60 5.43 4.19
N LEU A 27 -5.09 6.53 3.61
CA LEU A 27 -6.30 6.54 2.79
C LEU A 27 -6.09 5.88 1.43
N ALA A 28 -4.93 6.06 0.81
CA ALA A 28 -4.61 5.44 -0.47
C ALA A 28 -4.70 3.91 -0.36
N MET A 29 -4.21 3.31 0.72
CA MET A 29 -4.31 1.86 0.94
C MET A 29 -5.77 1.39 1.01
N PHE A 30 -6.68 2.18 1.59
CA PHE A 30 -8.12 1.88 1.55
C PHE A 30 -8.65 1.86 0.11
N GLY A 31 -8.30 2.89 -0.67
CA GLY A 31 -8.64 2.97 -2.09
C GLY A 31 -8.08 1.78 -2.90
N ILE A 32 -6.84 1.38 -2.66
CA ILE A 32 -6.19 0.25 -3.34
C ILE A 32 -6.94 -1.06 -3.10
N ILE A 33 -7.36 -1.33 -1.86
CA ILE A 33 -8.12 -2.55 -1.55
C ILE A 33 -9.46 -2.56 -2.28
N LEU A 34 -10.16 -1.43 -2.34
CA LEU A 34 -11.40 -1.31 -3.11
C LEU A 34 -11.18 -1.52 -4.61
N ILE A 35 -10.18 -0.85 -5.19
CA ILE A 35 -9.83 -0.97 -6.61
C ILE A 35 -9.45 -2.40 -6.97
N LEU A 36 -8.65 -3.07 -6.14
CA LEU A 36 -8.30 -4.49 -6.34
C LEU A 36 -9.53 -5.39 -6.27
N GLY A 37 -10.42 -5.17 -5.30
CA GLY A 37 -11.68 -5.89 -5.18
C GLY A 37 -12.54 -5.76 -6.44
N ILE A 38 -12.69 -4.53 -6.96
CA ILE A 38 -13.40 -4.24 -8.22
C ILE A 38 -12.70 -4.93 -9.39
N SER A 39 -11.37 -4.82 -9.50
CA SER A 39 -10.57 -5.44 -10.55
C SER A 39 -10.76 -6.96 -10.61
N ILE A 40 -10.79 -7.62 -9.44
CA ILE A 40 -11.04 -9.06 -9.31
C ILE A 40 -12.49 -9.40 -9.68
N TYR A 41 -13.47 -8.59 -9.27
CA TYR A 41 -14.87 -8.79 -9.64
C TYR A 41 -15.06 -8.72 -11.17
N LEU A 42 -14.47 -7.71 -11.81
CA LEU A 42 -14.56 -7.51 -13.26
C LEU A 42 -13.96 -8.68 -14.05
N VAL A 43 -12.79 -9.17 -13.66
CA VAL A 43 -12.16 -10.31 -14.36
C VAL A 43 -12.91 -11.62 -14.11
N ARG A 44 -13.44 -11.83 -12.90
CA ARG A 44 -14.07 -13.10 -12.50
C ARG A 44 -15.51 -13.24 -13.01
N TYR A 45 -16.31 -12.19 -12.89
CA TYR A 45 -17.75 -12.27 -13.15
C TYR A 45 -18.16 -11.58 -14.45
N ARG A 46 -17.45 -10.52 -14.85
CA ARG A 46 -17.74 -9.78 -16.10
C ARG A 46 -16.85 -10.19 -17.26
N ARG A 47 -15.81 -11.01 -17.01
CA ARG A 47 -14.81 -11.44 -18.00
C ARG A 47 -14.15 -10.25 -18.73
N MET A 48 -14.03 -9.11 -18.04
CA MET A 48 -13.43 -7.89 -18.59
C MET A 48 -11.91 -7.92 -18.40
N TYR A 49 -11.23 -8.81 -19.11
CA TYR A 49 -9.78 -9.06 -18.98
C TYR A 49 -8.94 -7.83 -19.35
N GLU A 50 -9.31 -7.11 -20.40
CA GLU A 50 -8.65 -5.88 -20.82
C GLU A 50 -8.70 -4.79 -19.74
N VAL A 51 -9.87 -4.60 -19.13
CA VAL A 51 -10.03 -3.61 -18.05
C VAL A 51 -9.24 -4.03 -16.81
N HIS A 52 -9.24 -5.32 -16.46
CA HIS A 52 -8.39 -5.83 -15.38
C HIS A 52 -6.91 -5.54 -15.64
N LYS A 53 -6.40 -5.83 -16.84
CA LYS A 53 -5.02 -5.55 -17.24
C LYS A 53 -4.68 -4.07 -17.02
N TRP A 54 -5.48 -3.15 -17.56
CA TRP A 54 -5.22 -1.72 -17.43
C TRP A 54 -5.32 -1.23 -15.99
N ILE A 55 -6.28 -1.71 -15.20
CA ILE A 55 -6.36 -1.40 -13.77
C ILE A 55 -5.06 -1.82 -13.07
N GLN A 56 -4.56 -3.04 -13.30
CA GLN A 56 -3.32 -3.52 -12.65
C GLN A 56 -2.10 -2.70 -13.06
N ILE A 57 -1.95 -2.34 -14.34
CA ILE A 57 -0.83 -1.52 -14.82
C ILE A 57 -0.89 -0.12 -14.19
N VAL A 58 -2.03 0.57 -14.33
CA VAL A 58 -2.17 1.95 -13.84
C VAL A 58 -2.01 2.00 -12.33
N THR A 59 -2.68 1.11 -11.60
CA THR A 59 -2.58 1.07 -10.14
C THR A 59 -1.17 0.69 -9.69
N GLY A 60 -0.50 -0.23 -10.41
CA GLY A 60 0.89 -0.61 -10.14
C GLY A 60 1.87 0.56 -10.29
N ILE A 61 1.74 1.34 -11.37
CA ILE A 61 2.56 2.53 -11.60
C ILE A 61 2.29 3.59 -10.52
N VAL A 62 1.02 3.90 -10.26
CA VAL A 62 0.63 4.90 -9.25
C VAL A 62 1.13 4.51 -7.87
N LEU A 63 0.97 3.24 -7.47
CA LEU A 63 1.43 2.78 -6.15
C LEU A 63 2.96 2.81 -6.05
N LEU A 64 3.68 2.43 -7.11
CA LEU A 64 5.14 2.49 -7.11
C LEU A 64 5.62 3.93 -6.89
N LEU A 65 5.04 4.90 -7.61
CA LEU A 65 5.36 6.31 -7.43
C LEU A 65 5.00 6.80 -6.02
N ALA A 66 3.83 6.40 -5.50
CA ALA A 66 3.40 6.77 -4.15
C ALA A 66 4.34 6.21 -3.06
N VAL A 67 4.78 4.96 -3.16
CA VAL A 67 5.71 4.35 -2.20
C VAL A 67 7.09 5.00 -2.28
N LEU A 68 7.58 5.31 -3.49
CA LEU A 68 8.85 6.04 -3.64
C LEU A 68 8.77 7.44 -3.04
N ALA A 69 7.69 8.17 -3.28
CA ALA A 69 7.46 9.48 -2.69
C ALA A 69 7.36 9.39 -1.15
N PHE A 70 6.65 8.38 -0.63
CA PHE A 70 6.55 8.13 0.80
C PHE A 70 7.91 7.85 1.44
N GLU A 71 8.74 6.99 0.85
CA GLU A 71 10.08 6.70 1.35
C GLU A 71 10.95 7.96 1.37
N VAL A 72 10.90 8.78 0.31
CA VAL A 72 11.62 10.06 0.26
C VAL A 72 11.13 11.00 1.37
N ASP A 73 9.83 11.13 1.57
CA ASP A 73 9.27 11.97 2.64
C ASP A 73 9.75 11.51 4.03
N MET A 74 9.64 10.21 4.33
CA MET A 74 10.03 9.66 5.63
C MET A 74 11.53 9.74 5.91
N ARG A 75 12.37 9.77 4.86
CA ARG A 75 13.83 9.81 5.00
C ARG A 75 14.39 11.22 5.15
N PHE A 76 13.75 12.21 4.51
CA PHE A 76 14.35 13.53 4.34
C PHE A 76 13.51 14.68 4.88
N PHE A 77 12.19 14.51 5.05
CA PHE A 77 11.29 15.62 5.34
C PHE A 77 10.48 15.43 6.63
N THR A 78 10.06 14.20 6.94
CA THR A 78 9.20 13.90 8.10
C THR A 78 9.95 13.11 9.17
N ASP A 79 10.10 13.68 10.36
CA ASP A 79 10.54 12.94 11.55
C ASP A 79 9.35 12.20 12.19
N TRP A 80 9.02 11.04 11.61
CA TRP A 80 7.87 10.24 12.04
C TRP A 80 8.01 9.73 13.48
N GLN A 81 9.23 9.61 14.02
CA GLN A 81 9.45 9.15 15.40
C GLN A 81 9.07 10.24 16.39
N ALA A 82 9.41 11.50 16.10
CA ALA A 82 8.95 12.63 16.91
C ALA A 82 7.42 12.76 16.90
N LEU A 83 6.77 12.52 15.76
CA LEU A 83 5.31 12.51 15.65
C LEU A 83 4.65 11.36 16.44
N ALA A 84 5.35 10.23 16.56
CA ALA A 84 4.87 9.04 17.27
C ALA A 84 5.22 9.04 18.77
N GLU A 85 6.15 9.89 19.23
CA GLU A 85 6.58 9.97 20.64
C GLU A 85 5.41 10.12 21.64
N PRO A 86 4.37 10.94 21.36
CA PRO A 86 3.26 11.13 22.30
C PRO A 86 2.27 9.97 22.37
N SER A 87 2.49 8.88 21.62
CA SER A 87 1.61 7.71 21.63
C SER A 87 1.51 7.08 23.02
N SER A 88 0.31 6.61 23.39
CA SER A 88 0.15 5.75 24.56
C SER A 88 0.86 4.39 24.44
N PHE A 89 1.18 3.96 23.22
CA PHE A 89 2.06 2.81 22.99
C PHE A 89 3.51 3.24 23.09
N GLY A 90 4.29 2.57 23.95
CA GLY A 90 5.73 2.81 24.03
C GLY A 90 6.43 2.62 22.67
N MET A 91 7.45 3.43 22.40
CA MET A 91 8.17 3.46 21.11
C MET A 91 8.70 2.10 20.66
N ALA A 92 9.05 1.20 21.59
CA ALA A 92 9.45 -0.17 21.27
C ALA A 92 8.32 -0.97 20.58
N THR A 93 7.09 -0.85 21.08
CA THR A 93 5.90 -1.47 20.48
C THR A 93 5.60 -0.88 19.11
N VAL A 94 5.66 0.46 18.99
CA VAL A 94 5.45 1.15 17.71
C VAL A 94 6.46 0.69 16.65
N LYS A 95 7.74 0.58 17.02
CA LYS A 95 8.78 0.04 16.12
C LYS A 95 8.56 -1.44 15.78
N GLY A 96 8.13 -2.25 16.75
CA GLY A 96 7.75 -3.65 16.51
C GLY A 96 6.63 -3.78 15.48
N LEU A 97 5.58 -2.96 15.59
CA LEU A 97 4.48 -2.90 14.62
C LEU A 97 4.95 -2.43 13.25
N LEU A 98 5.85 -1.44 13.19
CA LEU A 98 6.47 -1.00 11.94
C LEU A 98 7.22 -2.14 11.26
N TYR A 99 8.09 -2.85 11.98
CA TYR A 99 8.82 -3.98 11.41
C TYR A 99 7.87 -5.09 10.95
N PHE A 100 6.83 -5.38 11.72
CA PHE A 100 5.81 -6.36 11.33
C PHE A 100 5.07 -5.94 10.05
N HIS A 101 4.72 -4.67 9.91
CA HIS A 101 4.16 -4.13 8.66
C HIS A 101 5.12 -4.29 7.48
N LEU A 102 6.41 -3.98 7.67
CA LEU A 102 7.42 -4.07 6.61
C LEU A 102 7.63 -5.50 6.09
N LEU A 103 7.39 -6.53 6.91
CA LEU A 103 7.41 -7.93 6.47
C LEU A 103 6.42 -8.21 5.32
N PHE A 104 5.32 -7.45 5.25
CA PHE A 104 4.34 -7.55 4.16
C PHE A 104 4.56 -6.45 3.12
N ALA A 105 4.83 -5.22 3.56
CA ALA A 105 4.95 -4.06 2.68
C ALA A 105 6.12 -4.14 1.70
N VAL A 106 7.26 -4.74 2.08
CA VAL A 106 8.44 -4.84 1.19
C VAL A 106 8.30 -5.95 0.14
N PRO A 107 7.86 -7.18 0.48
CA PRO A 107 7.74 -8.23 -0.53
C PRO A 107 6.56 -8.04 -1.50
N THR A 108 5.48 -7.38 -1.06
CA THR A 108 4.27 -7.17 -1.86
C THR A 108 4.51 -6.46 -3.20
N PRO A 109 5.18 -5.29 -3.28
CA PRO A 109 5.46 -4.64 -4.56
C PRO A 109 6.35 -5.48 -5.47
N VAL A 110 7.31 -6.23 -4.93
CA VAL A 110 8.14 -7.17 -5.72
C VAL A 110 7.28 -8.25 -6.35
N LEU A 111 6.41 -8.89 -5.56
CA LEU A 111 5.49 -9.91 -6.04
C LEU A 111 4.50 -9.32 -7.05
N TRP A 112 4.03 -8.09 -6.85
CA TRP A 112 3.08 -7.47 -7.74
C TRP A 112 3.71 -7.09 -9.10
N ILE A 113 4.94 -6.56 -9.10
CA ILE A 113 5.74 -6.34 -10.32
C ILE A 113 5.91 -7.66 -11.07
N PHE A 114 6.27 -8.74 -10.36
CA PHE A 114 6.38 -10.07 -10.95
C PHE A 114 5.06 -10.52 -11.61
N VAL A 115 3.92 -10.37 -10.93
CA VAL A 115 2.61 -10.75 -11.46
C VAL A 115 2.21 -9.92 -12.69
N ILE A 116 2.45 -8.61 -12.67
CA ILE A 116 2.16 -7.72 -13.80
C ILE A 116 3.04 -8.07 -14.99
N TRP A 117 4.35 -8.19 -14.81
CA TRP A 117 5.27 -8.54 -15.88
C TRP A 117 4.91 -9.89 -16.51
N HIS A 118 4.67 -10.93 -15.70
CA HIS A 118 4.21 -12.21 -16.21
C HIS A 118 2.84 -12.12 -16.90
N GLY A 119 1.95 -11.26 -16.41
CA GLY A 119 0.67 -10.97 -17.06
C GLY A 119 0.85 -10.39 -18.47
N LEU A 120 1.78 -9.45 -18.64
CA LEU A 120 2.04 -8.79 -19.93
C LEU A 120 2.74 -9.70 -20.94
N THR A 121 3.53 -10.67 -20.47
CA THR A 121 4.36 -11.53 -21.34
C THR A 121 3.73 -12.88 -21.68
N LYS A 122 2.77 -13.36 -20.87
CA LYS A 122 2.20 -14.72 -21.01
C LYS A 122 0.72 -14.77 -21.39
N PHE A 123 0.03 -13.63 -21.41
CA PHE A 123 -1.32 -13.55 -21.97
C PHE A 123 -1.29 -12.94 -23.38
N PRO A 124 -2.24 -13.33 -24.25
CA PRO A 124 -2.36 -12.72 -25.57
C PRO A 124 -2.78 -11.24 -25.48
N ASN A 125 -2.62 -10.53 -26.60
CA ASN A 125 -3.15 -9.18 -26.79
C ASN A 125 -4.12 -9.21 -27.99
N PRO A 126 -5.44 -9.03 -27.80
CA PRO A 126 -6.12 -8.64 -26.56
C PRO A 126 -6.14 -9.74 -25.48
N ALA A 127 -6.21 -9.30 -24.22
CA ALA A 127 -6.18 -10.12 -23.01
C ALA A 127 -7.34 -11.10 -23.00
N ALA A 128 -7.00 -12.38 -22.88
CA ALA A 128 -7.93 -13.49 -22.81
C ALA A 128 -7.30 -14.62 -21.99
N PRO A 129 -8.09 -15.56 -21.43
CA PRO A 129 -7.55 -16.73 -20.75
C PRO A 129 -6.57 -17.52 -21.62
N SER A 130 -5.48 -17.98 -21.02
CA SER A 130 -4.46 -18.84 -21.65
C SER A 130 -4.11 -20.03 -20.74
N PRO A 131 -3.29 -21.00 -21.17
CA PRO A 131 -2.79 -22.07 -20.30
C PRO A 131 -2.10 -21.55 -19.02
N TYR A 132 -1.54 -20.33 -19.05
CA TYR A 132 -0.92 -19.70 -17.89
C TYR A 132 -1.92 -19.21 -16.83
N SER A 133 -3.22 -19.18 -17.12
CA SER A 133 -4.25 -18.61 -16.23
C SER A 133 -4.22 -19.18 -14.82
N LYS A 134 -4.05 -20.51 -14.67
CA LYS A 134 -4.02 -21.15 -13.34
C LYS A 134 -2.85 -20.65 -12.49
N THR A 135 -1.66 -20.56 -13.10
CA THR A 135 -0.45 -20.06 -12.45
C THR A 135 -0.57 -18.58 -12.13
N HIS A 136 -1.12 -17.77 -13.04
CA HIS A 136 -1.37 -16.35 -12.78
C HIS A 136 -2.32 -16.16 -11.60
N ILE A 137 -3.44 -16.89 -11.54
CA ILE A 137 -4.42 -16.81 -10.44
C ILE A 137 -3.77 -17.15 -9.09
N PHE A 138 -2.89 -18.14 -9.04
CA PHE A 138 -2.17 -18.48 -7.81
C PHE A 138 -1.34 -17.30 -7.30
N TRP A 139 -0.46 -16.75 -8.14
CA TRP A 139 0.41 -15.63 -7.75
C TRP A 139 -0.37 -14.34 -7.51
N ALA A 140 -1.41 -14.07 -8.30
CA ALA A 140 -2.27 -12.90 -8.14
C ALA A 140 -3.05 -12.94 -6.81
N ARG A 141 -3.48 -14.14 -6.36
CA ARG A 141 -4.10 -14.29 -5.02
C ARG A 141 -3.09 -14.02 -3.92
N LEU A 142 -1.87 -14.54 -4.03
CA LEU A 142 -0.82 -14.27 -3.05
C LEU A 142 -0.50 -12.77 -2.99
N ALA A 143 -0.40 -12.10 -4.14
CA ALA A 143 -0.19 -10.65 -4.22
C ALA A 143 -1.35 -9.87 -3.58
N ALA A 144 -2.60 -10.25 -3.86
CA ALA A 144 -3.78 -9.61 -3.28
C ALA A 144 -3.86 -9.79 -1.75
N ILE A 145 -3.52 -10.98 -1.25
CA ILE A 145 -3.41 -11.25 0.19
C ILE A 145 -2.29 -10.40 0.81
N GLY A 146 -1.12 -10.34 0.16
CA GLY A 146 -0.01 -9.49 0.56
C GLY A 146 -0.44 -8.03 0.68
N MET A 147 -1.11 -7.49 -0.34
CA MET A 147 -1.64 -6.12 -0.35
C MET A 147 -2.63 -5.86 0.79
N LEU A 148 -3.54 -6.80 1.05
CA LEU A 148 -4.48 -6.72 2.17
C LEU A 148 -3.75 -6.69 3.51
N LEU A 149 -2.77 -7.56 3.71
CA LEU A 149 -1.97 -7.60 4.93
C LEU A 149 -1.13 -6.33 5.09
N THR A 150 -0.54 -5.80 4.02
CA THR A 150 0.14 -4.50 4.02
C THR A 150 -0.81 -3.38 4.46
N ALA A 151 -2.02 -3.30 3.91
CA ALA A 151 -3.00 -2.28 4.29
C ALA A 151 -3.40 -2.40 5.77
N VAL A 152 -3.82 -3.59 6.20
CA VAL A 152 -4.31 -3.83 7.57
C VAL A 152 -3.21 -3.57 8.59
N THR A 153 -2.02 -4.11 8.40
CA THR A 153 -0.89 -3.89 9.33
C THR A 153 -0.42 -2.44 9.31
N GLY A 154 -0.50 -1.76 8.17
CA GLY A 154 -0.19 -0.34 8.05
C GLY A 154 -1.18 0.52 8.84
N TRP A 155 -2.48 0.20 8.81
CA TRP A 155 -3.49 0.88 9.62
C TRP A 155 -3.32 0.63 11.11
N VAL A 156 -2.96 -0.59 11.52
CA VAL A 156 -2.65 -0.90 12.92
C VAL A 156 -1.44 -0.08 13.39
N PHE A 157 -0.38 -0.02 12.58
CA PHE A 157 0.78 0.83 12.88
C PHE A 157 0.38 2.31 12.95
N TYR A 158 -0.37 2.82 11.96
CA TYR A 158 -0.82 4.22 11.93
C TYR A 158 -1.61 4.59 13.18
N TYR A 159 -2.56 3.74 13.57
CA TYR A 159 -3.35 3.97 14.78
C TYR A 159 -2.46 4.02 16.02
N ALA A 160 -1.59 3.02 16.19
CA ALA A 160 -0.69 2.96 17.34
C ALA A 160 0.29 4.13 17.37
N ALA A 161 0.82 4.58 16.24
CA ALA A 161 1.80 5.65 16.20
C ALA A 161 1.17 7.05 16.34
N PHE A 162 0.07 7.32 15.62
CA PHE A 162 -0.39 8.69 15.37
C PHE A 162 -1.78 9.02 15.93
N VAL A 163 -2.51 8.02 16.42
CA VAL A 163 -3.87 8.21 16.98
C VAL A 163 -3.90 7.96 18.48
N ALA A 164 -3.37 6.82 18.92
CA ALA A 164 -3.42 6.37 20.31
C ALA A 164 -2.61 7.23 21.29
#